data_AF-A0A433JX48-F1
#
_entry.id   AF-A0A433JX48-F1
#
_cell.length_a   1.000
_cell.length_b   1.000
_cell.length_c   1.000
_cell.angle_alpha   90.00
_cell.angle_beta   90.00
_cell.angle_gamma   90.00
#
_symmetry.space_group_name_H-M   'P 1'
#
loop_
_entity.id
_entity.type
_entity.pdbx_description
1 polymer ?
#
loop_
_entity_poly.entity_id
_entity_poly.type
_entity_poly.pdbx_seq_one_letter_code
_entity_poly.pdbx_strand_id
1 'polypeptide(L)'
;MEASNRLEVHEKTLATHLAKTTFVDEEGNSIPLSYKLLKTRWPTEAEAEQALGMLYKQVINTQAIPLAQRTMRTIHQTICNSKSLLGAATSLGVYSSSLERYLSFTDYSDDHGRLQPLTYKAMKSLWPTEIDAAQFWGMRYDQPMKDCGLELKNRTMRYIHRAILDSSSLHNAGSRLGVSVNTLKAHLGQTLYIDKLGESYPLTYQIMKEWWPSETEAERVWGSPYDEVMVSNYLPIEQRTMKEIHSAILNSSSLQAAANRLGVVTKTLSIHLAKTSYVNSQGQIHSLSYEVLKAWDAQTMAEAWGSRYDEVMNSTRVAIKDRTIREVYRAIINNSTRSTAACNLGIHISTFDNYLAKTSFVDSQGRSHALTYEVMKGWCTEAVAEQILGDGYDKAPHLDKVKKRISSHGLWRMSKPSIMQTAVQDIDAEPPCKRIYYASFTKTEAYIGTKQYCFSEEPSEIDEETLSLLQRINTDEDDLEYGDPGTYQIQSPNTPNQGSQYNRQRFFSEGRDHHEDHELHEFITYSCYARSILSCHIFKLLPSNLVRSKNQFVLNSKVI
;
A
#
# COMPACT_ATOMS: atom_id res chain seq x y z
N MET A 1 -7.97 26.36 5.27
CA MET A 1 -6.61 25.94 5.67
C MET A 1 -6.03 24.90 4.71
N GLU A 2 -6.69 23.76 4.45
CA GLU A 2 -6.23 22.78 3.43
C GLU A 2 -6.14 23.34 2.00
N ALA A 3 -7.09 24.17 1.57
CA ALA A 3 -7.03 24.84 0.26
C ALA A 3 -5.83 25.78 0.13
N SER A 4 -5.45 26.45 1.22
CA SER A 4 -4.27 27.32 1.28
C SER A 4 -2.97 26.51 1.20
N ASN A 5 -2.91 25.36 1.88
CA ASN A 5 -1.77 24.44 1.79
C ASN A 5 -1.63 23.83 0.39
N ARG A 6 -2.74 23.52 -0.29
CA ARG A 6 -2.71 23.01 -1.69
C ARG A 6 -2.21 24.07 -2.68
N LEU A 7 -2.64 25.33 -2.51
CA LEU A 7 -2.16 26.47 -3.30
C LEU A 7 -0.65 26.70 -3.10
N GLU A 8 -0.16 26.65 -1.87
CA GLU A 8 1.26 26.82 -1.57
C GLU A 8 2.13 25.69 -2.17
N VAL A 9 1.63 24.45 -2.18
CA VAL A 9 2.30 23.31 -2.83
C VAL A 9 2.34 23.48 -4.35
N HIS A 10 1.27 23.97 -4.97
CA HIS A 10 1.23 24.26 -6.40
C HIS A 10 2.14 25.43 -6.79
N GLU A 11 2.18 26.50 -6.00
CA GLU A 11 3.10 27.62 -6.23
C GLU A 11 4.57 27.20 -6.13
N LYS A 12 4.93 26.38 -5.13
CA LYS A 12 6.30 25.82 -5.01
C LYS A 12 6.66 24.92 -6.19
N THR A 13 5.72 24.12 -6.66
CA THR A 13 5.91 23.23 -7.81
C THR A 13 6.07 24.04 -9.10
N LEU A 14 5.20 25.03 -9.32
CA LEU A 14 5.29 25.94 -10.46
C LEU A 14 6.58 26.76 -10.44
N ALA A 15 6.98 27.31 -9.29
CA ALA A 15 8.24 28.04 -9.15
C ALA A 15 9.45 27.14 -9.51
N THR A 16 9.42 25.87 -9.11
CA THR A 16 10.48 24.91 -9.45
C THR A 16 10.49 24.58 -10.95
N HIS A 17 9.33 24.50 -11.60
CA HIS A 17 9.24 24.27 -13.04
C HIS A 17 9.68 25.49 -13.85
N LEU A 18 9.26 26.70 -13.44
CA LEU A 18 9.65 27.95 -14.10
C LEU A 18 11.16 28.18 -13.98
N ALA A 19 11.75 27.89 -12.82
CA ALA A 19 13.19 28.03 -12.62
C ALA A 19 14.05 27.12 -13.51
N LYS A 20 13.47 26.05 -14.10
CA LYS A 20 14.16 25.18 -15.05
C LYS A 20 14.28 25.79 -16.45
N THR A 21 13.49 26.83 -16.73
CA THR A 21 13.52 27.54 -18.01
C THR A 21 14.29 28.84 -17.80
N THR A 22 15.34 29.06 -18.58
CA THR A 22 16.05 30.34 -18.62
C THR A 22 15.74 31.05 -19.92
N PHE A 23 15.60 32.37 -19.87
CA PHE A 23 15.56 33.21 -21.07
C PHE A 23 16.78 34.13 -21.06
N VAL A 24 17.18 34.60 -22.24
CA VAL A 24 18.27 35.56 -22.39
C VAL A 24 17.64 36.95 -22.38
N ASP A 25 18.07 37.82 -21.46
CA ASP A 25 17.60 39.20 -21.42
C ASP A 25 18.22 40.06 -22.53
N GLU A 26 17.81 41.34 -22.60
CA GLU A 26 18.31 42.30 -23.59
C GLU A 26 19.83 42.56 -23.49
N GLU A 27 20.44 42.21 -22.36
CA GLU A 27 21.87 42.37 -22.09
C GLU A 27 22.65 41.07 -22.39
N GLY A 28 21.98 40.00 -22.81
CA GLY A 28 22.61 38.71 -23.09
C GLY A 28 22.74 37.79 -21.87
N ASN A 29 22.18 38.15 -20.72
CA ASN A 29 22.25 37.36 -19.50
C ASN A 29 21.18 36.27 -19.48
N SER A 30 21.56 35.05 -19.11
CA SER A 30 20.62 33.95 -18.88
C SER A 30 19.94 34.06 -17.53
N ILE A 31 18.66 34.45 -17.51
CA ILE A 31 17.86 34.63 -16.29
C ILE A 31 16.83 33.49 -16.16
N PRO A 32 16.72 32.82 -14.99
CA PRO A 32 15.67 31.84 -14.74
C PRO A 32 14.30 32.50 -14.67
N LEU A 33 13.31 31.90 -15.32
CA LEU A 33 11.93 32.32 -15.24
C LEU A 33 11.40 32.16 -13.81
N SER A 34 10.67 33.17 -13.34
CA SER A 34 9.94 33.10 -12.08
C SER A 34 8.53 33.64 -12.27
N TYR A 35 7.61 33.20 -11.42
CA TYR A 35 6.23 33.69 -11.47
C TYR A 35 6.17 35.22 -11.29
N LYS A 36 7.00 35.75 -10.38
CA LYS A 36 7.12 37.20 -10.18
C LYS A 36 7.57 37.89 -11.46
N LEU A 37 8.62 37.37 -12.12
CA LEU A 37 9.14 37.95 -13.36
C LEU A 37 8.09 37.92 -14.48
N LEU A 38 7.41 36.79 -14.68
CA LEU A 38 6.32 36.67 -15.64
C LEU A 38 5.26 37.74 -15.38
N LYS A 39 4.80 37.85 -14.12
CA LYS A 39 3.73 38.78 -13.75
C LYS A 39 4.14 40.25 -13.80
N THR A 40 5.39 40.59 -13.48
CA THR A 40 5.84 41.98 -13.42
C THR A 40 6.39 42.51 -14.73
N ARG A 41 7.04 41.65 -15.54
CA ARG A 41 7.70 42.08 -16.79
C ARG A 41 6.82 41.86 -18.01
N TRP A 42 5.93 40.87 -17.97
CA TRP A 42 4.99 40.56 -19.05
C TRP A 42 3.58 40.34 -18.48
N PRO A 43 2.91 41.42 -18.02
CA PRO A 43 1.60 41.31 -17.38
C PRO A 43 0.51 40.74 -18.30
N THR A 44 0.71 40.78 -19.61
CA THR A 44 -0.20 40.16 -20.59
C THR A 44 0.43 38.96 -21.31
N GLU A 45 -0.41 38.03 -21.76
CA GLU A 45 0.00 36.87 -22.56
C GLU A 45 0.69 37.29 -23.87
N ALA A 46 0.19 38.33 -24.53
CA ALA A 46 0.78 38.85 -25.78
C ALA A 46 2.20 39.38 -25.57
N GLU A 47 2.46 40.11 -24.48
CA GLU A 47 3.80 40.60 -24.15
C GLU A 47 4.75 39.44 -23.79
N ALA A 48 4.24 38.42 -23.09
CA ALA A 48 5.03 37.24 -22.74
C ALA A 48 5.37 36.41 -23.99
N GLU A 49 4.42 36.23 -24.91
CA GLU A 49 4.62 35.55 -26.18
C GLU A 49 5.59 36.34 -27.09
N GLN A 50 5.46 37.67 -27.14
CA GLN A 50 6.36 38.51 -27.92
C GLN A 50 7.80 38.46 -27.38
N ALA A 51 7.97 38.47 -26.06
CA ALA A 51 9.30 38.49 -25.44
C ALA A 51 9.98 37.13 -25.38
N LEU A 52 9.23 36.06 -25.10
CA LEU A 52 9.77 34.70 -25.02
C LEU A 52 9.74 33.99 -26.40
N GLY A 53 8.98 34.50 -27.36
CA GLY A 53 8.90 33.98 -28.73
C GLY A 53 8.50 32.51 -28.74
N MET A 54 9.26 31.68 -29.45
CA MET A 54 9.02 30.24 -29.51
C MET A 54 9.14 29.53 -28.15
N LEU A 55 9.87 30.11 -27.17
CA LEU A 55 9.96 29.54 -25.82
C LEU A 55 8.60 29.59 -25.09
N TYR A 56 7.75 30.57 -25.40
CA TYR A 56 6.41 30.67 -24.81
C TYR A 56 5.52 29.48 -25.19
N LYS A 57 5.65 29.01 -26.44
CA LYS A 57 4.86 27.90 -27.01
C LYS A 57 5.50 26.54 -26.83
N GLN A 58 6.77 26.48 -26.44
CA GLN A 58 7.42 25.22 -26.14
C GLN A 58 6.84 24.62 -24.85
N VAL A 59 6.46 23.34 -24.92
CA VAL A 59 6.21 22.56 -23.72
C VAL A 59 7.47 22.65 -22.88
N ILE A 60 7.36 23.20 -21.66
CA ILE A 60 8.48 23.30 -20.72
C ILE A 60 9.11 21.91 -20.64
N ASN A 61 10.29 21.73 -21.25
CA ASN A 61 10.97 20.46 -21.23
C ASN A 61 11.56 20.30 -19.82
N THR A 62 10.76 19.71 -18.95
CA THR A 62 11.07 19.55 -17.53
C THR A 62 12.10 18.47 -17.26
N GLN A 63 12.77 17.92 -18.28
CA GLN A 63 13.89 17.01 -18.15
C GLN A 63 15.11 17.75 -17.56
N ALA A 64 14.98 18.15 -16.29
CA ALA A 64 16.10 18.53 -15.47
C ALA A 64 17.04 17.33 -15.43
N ILE A 65 18.28 17.55 -15.86
CA ILE A 65 19.36 16.58 -15.72
C ILE A 65 19.38 16.18 -14.24
N PRO A 66 19.07 14.90 -13.90
CA PRO A 66 19.09 14.43 -12.52
C PRO A 66 20.43 14.76 -11.88
N LEU A 67 20.45 15.08 -10.58
CA LEU A 67 21.72 15.36 -9.87
C LEU A 67 22.75 14.24 -10.05
N ALA A 68 22.28 12.98 -10.14
CA ALA A 68 23.03 11.77 -10.49
C ALA A 68 23.84 11.84 -11.79
N GLN A 69 23.43 12.68 -12.74
CA GLN A 69 24.09 12.85 -14.03
C GLN A 69 24.94 14.12 -14.09
N ARG A 70 24.87 14.99 -13.07
CA ARG A 70 25.68 16.20 -12.99
C ARG A 70 27.03 15.90 -12.35
N THR A 71 28.08 16.50 -12.89
CA THR A 71 29.43 16.35 -12.32
C THR A 71 29.54 17.07 -10.99
N MET A 72 30.46 16.61 -10.13
CA MET A 72 30.76 17.30 -8.88
C MET A 72 31.15 18.76 -9.13
N ARG A 73 31.91 19.04 -10.21
CA ARG A 73 32.27 20.40 -10.68
C ARG A 73 31.05 21.27 -10.91
N THR A 74 30.07 20.80 -11.68
CA THR A 74 28.86 21.60 -11.98
C THR A 74 28.07 21.91 -10.72
N ILE A 75 27.90 20.93 -9.82
CA ILE A 75 27.20 21.12 -8.55
C ILE A 75 27.96 22.13 -7.67
N HIS A 76 29.28 21.98 -7.58
CA HIS A 76 30.18 22.83 -6.81
C HIS A 76 30.16 24.29 -7.27
N GLN A 77 30.41 24.55 -8.56
CA GLN A 77 30.36 25.90 -9.13
C GLN A 77 28.99 26.56 -8.88
N THR A 78 27.91 25.79 -9.05
CA THR A 78 26.55 26.31 -8.81
C THR A 78 26.34 26.69 -7.34
N ILE A 79 26.85 25.89 -6.40
CA ILE A 79 26.78 26.17 -4.96
C ILE A 79 27.60 27.41 -4.59
N CYS A 80 28.83 27.52 -5.10
CA CYS A 80 29.72 28.64 -4.81
C CYS A 80 29.19 29.96 -5.38
N ASN A 81 28.60 29.94 -6.58
CA ASN A 81 27.98 31.11 -7.22
C ASN A 81 26.64 31.51 -6.58
N SER A 82 26.01 30.62 -5.82
CA SER A 82 24.72 30.87 -5.18
C SER A 82 24.86 31.52 -3.80
N LYS A 83 23.97 32.47 -3.49
CA LYS A 83 23.93 33.13 -2.17
C LYS A 83 23.30 32.25 -1.07
N SER A 84 22.52 31.24 -1.44
CA SER A 84 21.84 30.34 -0.50
C SER A 84 21.64 28.94 -1.08
N LEU A 85 21.33 27.96 -0.21
CA LEU A 85 20.97 26.60 -0.60
C LEU A 85 19.77 26.58 -1.56
N LEU A 86 18.75 27.40 -1.30
CA LEU A 86 17.58 27.53 -2.17
C LEU A 86 17.96 28.07 -3.55
N GLY A 87 18.87 29.04 -3.63
CA GLY A 87 19.39 29.56 -4.89
C GLY A 87 20.10 28.47 -5.69
N ALA A 88 21.00 27.72 -5.06
CA ALA A 88 21.74 26.65 -5.71
C ALA A 88 20.81 25.53 -6.23
N ALA A 89 19.84 25.11 -5.41
CA ALA A 89 18.88 24.09 -5.78
C ALA A 89 18.01 24.53 -6.96
N THR A 90 17.54 25.79 -6.93
CA THR A 90 16.80 26.43 -8.03
C THR A 90 17.62 26.41 -9.33
N SER A 91 18.89 26.82 -9.29
CA SER A 91 19.78 26.79 -10.45
C SER A 91 20.07 25.38 -10.98
N LEU A 92 20.04 24.37 -10.11
CA LEU A 92 20.17 22.96 -10.51
C LEU A 92 18.84 22.33 -10.95
N GLY A 93 17.72 23.05 -10.85
CA GLY A 93 16.39 22.58 -11.20
C GLY A 93 15.84 21.52 -10.24
N VAL A 94 16.21 21.59 -8.96
CA VAL A 94 15.82 20.63 -7.91
C VAL A 94 15.31 21.33 -6.64
N TYR A 95 14.64 20.58 -5.78
CA TYR A 95 14.28 21.08 -4.44
C TYR A 95 15.51 21.20 -3.54
N SER A 96 15.51 22.17 -2.61
CA SER A 96 16.60 22.36 -1.64
C SER A 96 16.84 21.11 -0.80
N SER A 97 15.78 20.42 -0.36
CA SER A 97 15.86 19.15 0.35
C SER A 97 16.47 18.04 -0.50
N SER A 98 16.17 17.99 -1.80
CA SER A 98 16.79 17.04 -2.72
C SER A 98 18.27 17.31 -2.91
N LEU A 99 18.68 18.57 -3.03
CA LEU A 99 20.10 18.94 -3.12
C LEU A 99 20.84 18.61 -1.81
N GLU A 100 20.29 18.99 -0.65
CA GLU A 100 20.91 18.71 0.65
C GLU A 100 21.02 17.19 0.89
N ARG A 101 19.98 16.43 0.53
CA ARG A 101 20.00 14.96 0.56
C ARG A 101 21.03 14.35 -0.39
N TYR A 102 21.21 14.96 -1.56
CA TYR A 102 22.15 14.47 -2.55
C TYR A 102 23.61 14.73 -2.15
N LEU A 103 23.87 15.91 -1.56
CA LEU A 103 25.17 16.24 -1.00
C LEU A 103 25.56 15.28 0.12
N SER A 104 24.63 14.93 1.01
CA SER A 104 24.90 14.02 2.13
C SER A 104 25.23 12.57 1.74
N PHE A 105 25.11 12.20 0.46
CA PHE A 105 25.60 10.92 -0.04
C PHE A 105 27.11 10.89 -0.24
N THR A 106 27.78 12.04 -0.28
CA THR A 106 29.25 12.09 -0.33
C THR A 106 29.78 12.52 1.02
N ASP A 107 30.67 11.72 1.58
CA ASP A 107 31.39 12.10 2.78
C ASP A 107 32.74 12.73 2.41
N TYR A 108 33.23 13.60 3.28
CA TYR A 108 34.61 14.05 3.28
C TYR A 108 35.22 13.80 4.66
N SER A 109 36.54 13.67 4.71
CA SER A 109 37.28 13.56 5.97
C SER A 109 37.60 14.96 6.47
N ASP A 110 37.24 15.28 7.70
CA ASP A 110 37.68 16.52 8.35
C ASP A 110 39.16 16.44 8.78
N ASP A 111 39.70 17.54 9.32
CA ASP A 111 41.11 17.63 9.75
C ASP A 111 41.49 16.61 10.84
N HIS A 112 40.49 15.97 11.47
CA HIS A 112 40.67 14.93 12.48
C HIS A 112 40.47 13.52 11.92
N GLY A 113 40.34 13.36 10.60
CA GLY A 113 40.13 12.08 9.96
C GLY A 113 38.69 11.57 10.04
N ARG A 114 37.74 12.35 10.59
CA ARG A 114 36.36 11.90 10.80
C ARG A 114 35.55 12.13 9.53
N LEU A 115 34.72 11.15 9.17
CA LEU A 115 33.82 11.27 8.03
C LEU A 115 32.65 12.20 8.38
N GLN A 116 32.48 13.23 7.56
CA GLN A 116 31.39 14.21 7.65
C GLN A 116 30.57 14.17 6.37
N PRO A 117 29.22 14.30 6.45
CA PRO A 117 28.42 14.49 5.25
C PRO A 117 28.82 15.80 4.59
N LEU A 118 28.95 15.78 3.26
CA LEU A 118 29.06 17.00 2.50
C LEU A 118 27.76 17.81 2.64
N THR A 119 27.89 19.06 3.06
CA THR A 119 26.76 20.00 3.18
C THR A 119 26.99 21.20 2.27
N TYR A 120 25.93 21.95 1.95
CA TYR A 120 26.05 23.21 1.21
C TYR A 120 27.08 24.16 1.85
N LYS A 121 27.07 24.26 3.19
CA LYS A 121 28.00 25.13 3.93
C LYS A 121 29.43 24.62 3.81
N ALA A 122 29.66 23.33 4.05
CA ALA A 122 30.98 22.72 3.95
C ALA A 122 31.56 22.86 2.54
N MET A 123 30.76 22.60 1.52
CA MET A 123 31.15 22.72 0.12
C MET A 123 31.63 24.14 -0.21
N LYS A 124 30.93 25.15 0.29
CA LYS A 124 31.26 26.56 0.08
C LYS A 124 32.42 27.07 0.94
N SER A 125 32.59 26.55 2.16
CA SER A 125 33.60 27.04 3.10
C SER A 125 34.95 26.36 2.96
N LEU A 126 34.96 25.06 2.65
CA LEU A 126 36.19 24.25 2.56
C LEU A 126 36.82 24.36 1.17
N TRP A 127 36.01 24.52 0.13
CA TRP A 127 36.48 24.63 -1.25
C TRP A 127 35.86 25.87 -1.92
N PRO A 128 36.25 27.09 -1.53
CA PRO A 128 35.66 28.29 -2.08
C PRO A 128 35.94 28.45 -3.58
N THR A 129 37.02 27.85 -4.10
CA THR A 129 37.40 27.91 -5.50
C THR A 129 37.39 26.54 -6.18
N GLU A 130 37.29 26.56 -7.51
CA GLU A 130 37.38 25.36 -8.34
C GLU A 130 38.71 24.63 -8.20
N ILE A 131 39.80 25.37 -7.96
CA ILE A 131 41.15 24.81 -7.78
C ILE A 131 41.21 24.00 -6.48
N ASP A 132 40.69 24.56 -5.38
CA ASP A 132 40.68 23.88 -4.07
C ASP A 132 39.87 22.58 -4.16
N ALA A 133 38.70 22.65 -4.79
CA ALA A 133 37.82 21.51 -5.00
C ALA A 133 38.46 20.43 -5.88
N ALA A 134 39.07 20.82 -7.00
CA ALA A 134 39.75 19.90 -7.91
C ALA A 134 40.96 19.23 -7.24
N GLN A 135 41.70 19.96 -6.40
CA GLN A 135 42.82 19.41 -5.64
C GLN A 135 42.36 18.38 -4.60
N PHE A 136 41.23 18.63 -3.93
CA PHE A 136 40.68 17.70 -2.95
C PHE A 136 40.05 16.44 -3.57
N TRP A 137 39.19 16.60 -4.58
CA TRP A 137 38.47 15.48 -5.20
C TRP A 137 39.23 14.79 -6.34
N GLY A 138 40.30 15.41 -6.87
CA GLY A 138 41.06 14.91 -8.00
C GLY A 138 40.18 14.63 -9.22
N MET A 139 40.40 13.48 -9.87
CA MET A 139 39.61 13.09 -11.05
C MET A 139 38.11 12.91 -10.77
N ARG A 140 37.69 12.73 -9.50
CA ARG A 140 36.26 12.62 -9.16
C ARG A 140 35.52 13.94 -9.30
N TYR A 141 36.25 15.06 -9.30
CA TYR A 141 35.64 16.38 -9.44
C TYR A 141 34.91 16.54 -10.79
N ASP A 142 35.44 15.92 -11.84
CA ASP A 142 34.88 15.98 -13.19
C ASP A 142 33.93 14.83 -13.53
N GLN A 143 33.71 13.93 -12.57
CA GLN A 143 32.81 12.80 -12.74
C GLN A 143 31.44 13.13 -12.19
N PRO A 144 30.37 12.48 -12.72
CA PRO A 144 29.07 12.49 -12.08
C PRO A 144 29.21 12.11 -10.61
N MET A 145 28.62 12.91 -9.74
CA MET A 145 28.65 12.61 -8.31
C MET A 145 27.98 11.24 -8.12
N LYS A 146 28.74 10.26 -7.62
CA LYS A 146 28.21 8.91 -7.45
C LYS A 146 27.43 8.88 -6.15
N ASP A 147 26.16 8.50 -6.21
CA ASP A 147 25.42 8.15 -5.00
C ASP A 147 26.18 7.00 -4.32
N CYS A 148 26.80 7.27 -3.18
CA CYS A 148 27.56 6.27 -2.46
C CYS A 148 26.63 5.25 -1.80
N GLY A 149 25.30 5.44 -1.86
CA GLY A 149 24.30 4.48 -1.38
C GLY A 149 24.54 4.08 0.06
N LEU A 150 25.05 5.00 0.88
CA LEU A 150 25.44 4.70 2.26
C LEU A 150 24.18 4.50 3.09
N GLU A 151 23.75 3.23 3.15
CA GLU A 151 22.67 2.78 4.01
C GLU A 151 22.95 3.16 5.46
N LEU A 152 21.92 3.57 6.21
CA LEU A 152 22.04 3.90 7.64
C LEU A 152 22.76 2.83 8.45
N LYS A 153 22.58 1.55 8.09
CA LYS A 153 23.22 0.41 8.74
C LYS A 153 24.76 0.40 8.65
N ASN A 154 25.35 1.26 7.82
CA ASN A 154 26.80 1.42 7.68
C ASN A 154 27.29 2.73 8.31
N ARG A 155 26.41 3.50 8.96
CA ARG A 155 26.75 4.78 9.60
C ARG A 155 27.02 4.55 11.09
N THR A 156 27.96 5.30 11.64
CA THR A 156 28.24 5.24 13.08
C THR A 156 27.13 5.91 13.87
N MET A 157 27.03 5.56 15.16
CA MET A 157 26.06 6.25 16.01
C MET A 157 26.33 7.76 16.05
N ARG A 158 27.58 8.15 16.26
CA ARG A 158 27.99 9.56 16.29
C ARG A 158 27.53 10.32 15.06
N TYR A 159 27.67 9.71 13.88
CA TYR A 159 27.23 10.30 12.62
C TYR A 159 25.71 10.54 12.59
N ILE A 160 24.93 9.52 12.97
CA ILE A 160 23.46 9.62 13.02
C ILE A 160 23.03 10.65 14.07
N HIS A 161 23.67 10.64 15.23
CA HIS A 161 23.36 11.55 16.33
C HIS A 161 23.67 13.01 15.97
N ARG A 162 24.85 13.32 15.42
CA ARG A 162 25.18 14.67 14.94
C ARG A 162 24.17 15.19 13.93
N ALA A 163 23.78 14.35 12.96
CA ALA A 163 22.76 14.74 11.98
C ALA A 163 21.40 15.06 12.63
N ILE A 164 21.05 14.39 13.73
CA ILE A 164 19.86 14.67 14.53
C ILE A 164 20.01 15.99 15.31
N LEU A 165 21.16 16.22 15.96
CA LEU A 165 21.43 17.46 16.71
C LEU A 165 21.37 18.70 15.80
N ASP A 166 22.00 18.62 14.62
CA ASP A 166 22.05 19.70 13.62
C ASP A 166 20.70 20.00 12.95
N SER A 167 19.71 19.14 13.15
CA SER A 167 18.42 19.23 12.48
C SER A 167 17.36 19.82 13.40
N SER A 168 16.55 20.78 12.92
CA SER A 168 15.41 21.28 13.70
C SER A 168 14.23 20.31 13.74
N SER A 169 14.16 19.36 12.80
CA SER A 169 13.08 18.38 12.69
C SER A 169 13.59 17.02 12.24
N LEU A 170 12.80 15.98 12.50
CA LEU A 170 13.05 14.63 12.02
C LEU A 170 13.13 14.55 10.48
N HIS A 171 12.38 15.39 9.77
CA HIS A 171 12.45 15.49 8.30
C HIS A 171 13.82 16.00 7.82
N ASN A 172 14.36 17.01 8.51
CA ASN A 172 15.67 17.56 8.20
C ASN A 172 16.77 16.55 8.52
N ALA A 173 16.64 15.80 9.63
CA ALA A 173 17.57 14.74 9.98
C ALA A 173 17.58 13.61 8.94
N GLY A 174 16.40 13.16 8.50
CA GLY A 174 16.30 12.17 7.42
C GLY A 174 16.98 12.64 6.13
N SER A 175 16.72 13.89 5.74
CA SER A 175 17.34 14.50 4.54
C SER A 175 18.86 14.56 4.67
N ARG A 176 19.40 14.99 5.81
CA ARG A 176 20.84 14.99 6.10
C ARG A 176 21.47 13.61 6.12
N LEU A 177 20.70 12.59 6.45
CA LEU A 177 21.16 11.20 6.44
C LEU A 177 20.91 10.49 5.11
N GLY A 178 20.39 11.19 4.10
CA GLY A 178 20.15 10.59 2.79
C GLY A 178 18.90 9.69 2.73
N VAL A 179 18.07 9.64 3.78
CA VAL A 179 16.98 8.66 3.93
C VAL A 179 15.60 9.30 4.13
N SER A 180 14.54 8.51 3.95
CA SER A 180 13.19 8.96 4.27
C SER A 180 12.98 9.06 5.79
N VAL A 181 12.02 9.89 6.22
CA VAL A 181 11.60 9.98 7.63
C VAL A 181 11.23 8.62 8.21
N ASN A 182 10.53 7.78 7.45
CA ASN A 182 10.10 6.47 7.91
C ASN A 182 11.28 5.50 8.04
N THR A 183 12.25 5.59 7.12
CA THR A 183 13.49 4.81 7.19
C THR A 183 14.30 5.18 8.44
N LEU A 184 14.44 6.47 8.73
CA LEU A 184 15.13 6.94 9.94
C LEU A 184 14.38 6.51 11.21
N LYS A 185 13.06 6.68 11.27
CA LYS A 185 12.23 6.21 12.41
C LYS A 185 12.41 4.73 12.65
N ALA A 186 12.33 3.92 11.59
CA ALA A 186 12.49 2.48 11.69
C ALA A 186 13.90 2.14 12.19
N HIS A 187 14.95 2.71 11.60
CA HIS A 187 16.32 2.41 11.99
C HIS A 187 16.62 2.77 13.45
N LEU A 188 16.18 3.95 13.92
CA LEU A 188 16.31 4.33 15.33
C LEU A 188 15.51 3.37 16.22
N GLY A 189 14.25 3.05 15.87
CA GLY A 189 13.41 2.17 16.68
C GLY A 189 13.89 0.72 16.75
N GLN A 190 14.76 0.29 15.82
CA GLN A 190 15.42 -1.02 15.86
C GLN A 190 16.65 -1.05 16.77
N THR A 191 17.13 0.11 17.21
CA THR A 191 18.25 0.20 18.12
C THR A 191 17.74 0.47 19.52
N LEU A 192 18.10 -0.41 20.44
CA LEU A 192 17.69 -0.34 21.83
C LEU A 192 18.81 0.29 22.65
N TYR A 193 18.46 1.31 23.43
CA TYR A 193 19.31 1.84 24.48
C TYR A 193 18.89 1.23 25.81
N ILE A 194 19.84 0.63 26.51
CA ILE A 194 19.65 0.09 27.85
C ILE A 194 20.11 1.15 28.84
N ASP A 195 19.21 1.60 29.70
CA ASP A 195 19.53 2.60 30.71
C ASP A 195 20.34 2.01 31.89
N LYS A 196 20.65 2.84 32.89
CA LYS A 196 21.41 2.41 34.07
C LYS A 196 20.65 1.41 34.97
N LEU A 197 19.33 1.31 34.81
CA LEU A 197 18.47 0.38 35.54
C LEU A 197 18.30 -0.94 34.80
N GLY A 198 18.82 -1.06 33.58
CA GLY A 198 18.66 -2.24 32.73
C GLY A 198 17.41 -2.20 31.86
N GLU A 199 16.67 -1.09 31.85
CA GLU A 199 15.46 -0.93 31.06
C GLU A 199 15.81 -0.57 29.61
N SER A 200 15.13 -1.23 28.67
CA SER A 200 15.41 -1.12 27.24
C SER A 200 14.43 -0.17 26.55
N TYR A 201 14.95 0.90 25.95
CA TYR A 201 14.18 1.91 25.23
C TYR A 201 14.52 1.90 23.74
N PRO A 202 13.54 1.84 22.83
CA PRO A 202 13.81 2.08 21.42
C PRO A 202 14.24 3.53 21.22
N LEU A 203 15.31 3.73 20.46
CA LEU A 203 15.77 5.07 20.16
C LEU A 203 14.74 5.79 19.29
N THR A 204 14.56 7.08 19.58
CA THR A 204 13.74 7.98 18.78
C THR A 204 14.49 9.28 18.56
N TYR A 205 14.10 10.04 17.54
CA TYR A 205 14.68 11.37 17.32
C TYR A 205 14.59 12.28 18.56
N GLN A 206 13.49 12.16 19.32
CA GLN A 206 13.29 12.97 20.53
C GLN A 206 14.23 12.51 21.66
N ILE A 207 14.31 11.20 21.92
CA ILE A 207 15.22 10.62 22.91
C ILE A 207 16.67 11.02 22.60
N MET A 208 17.09 10.87 21.34
CA MET A 208 18.42 11.24 20.89
C MET A 208 18.76 12.70 21.23
N LYS A 209 17.82 13.63 21.02
CA LYS A 209 18.01 15.05 21.32
C LYS A 209 17.94 15.41 22.81
N GLU A 210 16.98 14.84 23.52
CA GLU A 210 16.69 15.23 24.90
C GLU A 210 17.67 14.59 25.88
N TRP A 211 18.03 13.33 25.65
CA TRP A 211 18.88 12.58 26.58
C TRP A 211 20.36 12.86 26.34
N TRP A 212 20.73 13.19 25.10
CA TRP A 212 22.11 13.51 24.73
C TRP A 212 22.16 14.79 23.88
N PRO A 213 21.95 15.97 24.47
CA PRO A 213 21.90 17.23 23.72
C PRO A 213 23.23 17.64 23.06
N SER A 214 24.31 16.88 23.27
CA SER A 214 25.62 17.10 22.65
C SER A 214 26.32 15.77 22.34
N GLU A 215 27.26 15.79 21.38
CA GLU A 215 28.11 14.63 21.09
C GLU A 215 28.95 14.20 22.30
N THR A 216 29.46 15.15 23.08
CA THR A 216 30.26 14.88 24.28
C THR A 216 29.47 14.12 25.34
N GLU A 217 28.19 14.47 25.50
CA GLU A 217 27.31 13.79 26.47
C GLU A 217 26.92 12.39 26.00
N ALA A 218 26.64 12.21 24.70
CA ALA A 218 26.44 10.89 24.12
C ALA A 218 27.69 10.02 24.28
N GLU A 219 28.87 10.55 23.96
CA GLU A 219 30.15 9.85 24.09
C GLU A 219 30.43 9.42 25.53
N ARG A 220 30.09 10.25 26.52
CA ARG A 220 30.20 9.88 27.94
C ARG A 220 29.30 8.70 28.31
N VAL A 221 28.10 8.61 27.73
CA VAL A 221 27.14 7.54 28.06
C VAL A 221 27.44 6.26 27.28
N TRP A 222 27.81 6.39 26.02
CA TRP A 222 27.93 5.26 25.09
C TRP A 222 29.37 4.74 24.97
N GLY A 223 30.38 5.55 25.27
CA GLY A 223 31.79 5.18 25.18
C GLY A 223 32.21 4.83 23.75
N SER A 224 33.04 3.80 23.58
CA SER A 224 33.53 3.36 22.26
C SER A 224 32.44 2.94 21.27
N PRO A 225 31.31 2.29 21.67
CA PRO A 225 30.17 2.05 20.78
C PRO A 225 29.63 3.28 20.05
N TYR A 226 29.87 4.50 20.55
CA TYR A 226 29.39 5.72 19.91
C TYR A 226 30.07 5.96 18.55
N ASP A 227 31.32 5.52 18.39
CA ASP A 227 32.09 5.61 17.15
C ASP A 227 31.95 4.36 16.26
N GLU A 228 31.26 3.33 16.75
CA GLU A 228 30.99 2.13 15.98
C GLU A 228 29.77 2.30 15.09
N VAL A 229 29.69 1.46 14.05
CA VAL A 229 28.50 1.37 13.19
C VAL A 229 27.28 1.09 14.06
N MET A 230 26.20 1.84 13.86
CA MET A 230 24.96 1.66 14.60
C MET A 230 24.36 0.29 14.23
N VAL A 231 24.65 -0.71 15.06
CA VAL A 231 24.11 -2.05 14.87
C VAL A 231 22.65 -2.02 15.32
N SER A 232 21.79 -2.24 14.34
CA SER A 232 20.38 -2.52 14.58
C SER A 232 20.29 -3.83 15.35
N ASN A 233 19.93 -3.75 16.64
CA ASN A 233 19.51 -4.92 17.43
C ASN A 233 18.06 -5.29 17.06
N TYR A 234 17.78 -5.34 15.75
CA TYR A 234 16.48 -5.71 15.24
C TYR A 234 16.20 -7.15 15.65
N LEU A 235 15.34 -7.30 16.65
CA LEU A 235 14.63 -8.53 16.87
C LEU A 235 13.46 -8.54 15.87
N PRO A 236 13.46 -9.46 14.87
CA PRO A 236 12.29 -9.69 14.03
C PRO A 236 11.05 -9.83 14.89
N ILE A 237 9.92 -9.31 14.42
CA ILE A 237 8.67 -9.38 15.20
C ILE A 237 8.28 -10.84 15.52
N GLU A 238 8.68 -11.79 14.66
CA GLU A 238 8.52 -13.23 14.86
C GLU A 238 9.36 -13.81 16.01
N GLN A 239 10.36 -13.07 16.49
CA GLN A 239 11.21 -13.44 17.62
C GLN A 239 10.82 -12.70 18.90
N ARG A 240 9.88 -11.76 18.83
CA ARG A 240 9.39 -11.01 19.99
C ARG A 240 8.31 -11.79 20.72
N THR A 241 8.25 -11.62 22.03
CA THR A 241 7.20 -12.23 22.85
C THR A 241 5.88 -11.48 22.71
N MET A 242 4.77 -12.16 23.00
CA MET A 242 3.45 -11.50 23.01
C MET A 242 3.43 -10.33 24.01
N LYS A 243 4.09 -10.49 25.16
CA LYS A 243 4.29 -9.46 26.18
C LYS A 243 5.04 -8.24 25.68
N GLU A 244 6.14 -8.41 24.93
CA GLU A 244 6.88 -7.28 24.35
C GLU A 244 6.04 -6.51 23.34
N ILE A 245 5.33 -7.22 22.46
CA ILE A 245 4.44 -6.62 21.45
C ILE A 245 3.28 -5.89 22.13
N HIS A 246 2.68 -6.52 23.14
CA HIS A 246 1.57 -5.95 23.91
C HIS A 246 2.00 -4.70 24.70
N SER A 247 3.13 -4.75 25.40
CA SER A 247 3.71 -3.59 26.10
C SER A 247 3.97 -2.43 25.13
N ALA A 248 4.49 -2.70 23.93
CA ALA A 248 4.69 -1.68 22.92
C ALA A 248 3.36 -1.03 22.46
N ILE A 249 2.27 -1.81 22.38
CA ILE A 249 0.92 -1.34 22.05
C ILE A 249 0.33 -0.50 23.19
N LEU A 250 0.41 -0.98 24.44
CA LEU A 250 -0.06 -0.26 25.63
C LEU A 250 0.65 1.09 25.79
N ASN A 251 1.94 1.17 25.46
CA ASN A 251 2.73 2.39 25.55
C ASN A 251 2.65 3.28 24.29
N SER A 252 1.71 3.02 23.37
CA SER A 252 1.56 3.75 22.11
C SER A 252 0.17 4.35 21.93
N SER A 253 0.08 5.52 21.29
CA SER A 253 -1.20 6.16 20.98
C SER A 253 -1.85 5.64 19.69
N SER A 254 -1.10 4.93 18.85
CA SER A 254 -1.57 4.39 17.57
C SER A 254 -0.78 3.14 17.16
N LEU A 255 -1.34 2.36 16.22
CA LEU A 255 -0.65 1.22 15.60
C LEU A 255 0.68 1.62 14.96
N GLN A 256 0.75 2.80 14.32
CA GLN A 256 2.01 3.33 13.75
C GLN A 256 3.05 3.60 14.83
N ALA A 257 2.65 4.14 15.98
CA ALA A 257 3.56 4.39 17.09
C ALA A 257 4.07 3.07 17.69
N ALA A 258 3.19 2.07 17.85
CA ALA A 258 3.58 0.74 18.32
C ALA A 258 4.56 0.05 17.36
N ALA A 259 4.29 0.10 16.06
CA ALA A 259 5.17 -0.46 15.03
C ALA A 259 6.55 0.20 15.06
N ASN A 260 6.60 1.54 15.19
CA ASN A 260 7.86 2.26 15.32
C ASN A 260 8.65 1.83 16.57
N ARG A 261 7.98 1.65 17.73
CA ARG A 261 8.62 1.16 18.96
C ARG A 261 9.19 -0.26 18.82
N LEU A 262 8.53 -1.11 18.04
CA LEU A 262 8.98 -2.48 17.75
C LEU A 262 10.03 -2.53 16.62
N GLY A 263 10.36 -1.39 16.00
CA GLY A 263 11.31 -1.32 14.88
C GLY A 263 10.79 -1.97 13.58
N VAL A 264 9.46 -2.03 13.41
CA VAL A 264 8.82 -2.63 12.22
C VAL A 264 7.93 -1.64 11.48
N VAL A 265 7.64 -1.94 10.22
CA VAL A 265 6.65 -1.20 9.43
C VAL A 265 5.25 -1.51 9.96
N THR A 266 4.36 -0.52 10.01
CA THR A 266 2.96 -0.63 10.48
C THR A 266 2.20 -1.77 9.85
N LYS A 267 2.37 -1.96 8.54
CA LYS A 267 1.78 -3.08 7.79
C LYS A 267 2.29 -4.43 8.29
N THR A 268 3.58 -4.53 8.63
CA THR A 268 4.18 -5.75 9.18
C THR A 268 3.58 -6.08 10.54
N LEU A 269 3.47 -5.09 11.45
CA LEU A 269 2.82 -5.28 12.75
C LEU A 269 1.37 -5.72 12.59
N SER A 270 0.59 -5.00 11.77
CA SER A 270 -0.83 -5.35 11.50
C SER A 270 -1.00 -6.78 11.00
N ILE A 271 -0.21 -7.19 10.01
CA ILE A 271 -0.24 -8.54 9.48
C ILE A 271 0.17 -9.56 10.56
N HIS A 272 1.18 -9.26 11.36
CA HIS A 272 1.67 -10.17 12.39
C HIS A 272 0.63 -10.39 13.50
N LEU A 273 -0.04 -9.33 13.94
CA LEU A 273 -1.18 -9.41 14.87
C LEU A 273 -2.31 -10.25 14.27
N ALA A 274 -2.73 -9.94 13.04
CA ALA A 274 -3.85 -10.62 12.40
C ALA A 274 -3.61 -12.10 12.06
N LYS A 275 -2.35 -12.54 12.01
CA LYS A 275 -2.01 -13.97 11.89
C LYS A 275 -2.24 -14.74 13.19
N THR A 276 -2.25 -14.06 14.32
CA THR A 276 -2.46 -14.69 15.62
C THR A 276 -3.92 -14.56 15.98
N SER A 277 -4.52 -15.67 16.33
CA SER A 277 -5.90 -15.71 16.79
C SER A 277 -5.97 -16.07 18.27
N TYR A 278 -7.04 -15.64 18.90
CA TYR A 278 -7.42 -16.03 20.25
C TYR A 278 -8.86 -16.53 20.25
N VAL A 279 -9.20 -17.31 21.26
CA VAL A 279 -10.56 -17.79 21.48
C VAL A 279 -11.18 -16.88 22.54
N ASN A 280 -12.31 -16.24 22.23
CA ASN A 280 -13.02 -15.40 23.20
C ASN A 280 -13.77 -16.28 24.24
N SER A 281 -14.39 -15.66 25.24
CA SER A 281 -15.15 -16.37 26.28
C SER A 281 -16.35 -17.15 25.73
N GLN A 282 -16.82 -16.82 24.52
CA GLN A 282 -17.87 -17.53 23.81
C GLN A 282 -17.36 -18.69 22.94
N GLY A 283 -16.06 -19.02 22.98
CA GLY A 283 -15.48 -20.10 22.19
C GLY A 283 -15.23 -19.76 20.71
N GLN A 284 -15.38 -18.50 20.31
CA GLN A 284 -15.19 -18.05 18.93
C GLN A 284 -13.74 -17.61 18.69
N ILE A 285 -13.20 -17.96 17.51
CA ILE A 285 -11.84 -17.60 17.11
C ILE A 285 -11.85 -16.19 16.50
N HIS A 286 -11.10 -15.28 17.11
CA HIS A 286 -10.90 -13.91 16.61
C HIS A 286 -9.43 -13.65 16.29
N SER A 287 -9.15 -12.94 15.20
CA SER A 287 -7.81 -12.41 14.92
C SER A 287 -7.47 -11.32 15.94
N LEU A 288 -6.22 -11.27 16.38
CA LEU A 288 -5.70 -10.15 17.16
C LEU A 288 -5.65 -8.88 16.29
N SER A 289 -6.00 -7.76 16.90
CA SER A 289 -5.84 -6.42 16.33
C SER A 289 -5.19 -5.49 17.35
N TYR A 290 -4.77 -4.31 16.88
CA TYR A 290 -4.23 -3.27 17.76
C TYR A 290 -5.26 -2.86 18.81
N GLU A 291 -6.52 -2.69 18.41
CA GLU A 291 -7.62 -2.24 19.25
C GLU A 291 -7.95 -3.25 20.34
N VAL A 292 -7.96 -4.54 20.00
CA VAL A 292 -8.16 -5.63 20.97
C VAL A 292 -7.06 -5.62 22.03
N LEU A 293 -5.80 -5.59 21.61
CA LEU A 293 -4.66 -5.57 22.54
C LEU A 293 -4.58 -4.26 23.31
N LYS A 294 -5.03 -3.15 22.74
CA LYS A 294 -5.03 -1.85 23.43
C LYS A 294 -6.08 -1.77 24.53
N ALA A 295 -7.18 -2.52 24.39
CA ALA A 295 -8.27 -2.54 25.35
C ALA A 295 -7.99 -3.41 26.58
N TRP A 296 -7.05 -4.35 26.51
CA TRP A 296 -6.74 -5.26 27.62
C TRP A 296 -5.47 -4.81 28.32
N ASP A 297 -5.48 -4.77 29.65
CA ASP A 297 -4.25 -4.50 30.39
C ASP A 297 -3.32 -5.73 30.42
N ALA A 298 -2.09 -5.52 30.89
CA ALA A 298 -1.07 -6.56 30.91
C ALA A 298 -1.46 -7.77 31.78
N GLN A 299 -2.24 -7.56 32.85
CA GLN A 299 -2.68 -8.62 33.75
C GLN A 299 -3.78 -9.47 33.08
N THR A 300 -4.80 -8.83 32.52
CA THR A 300 -5.90 -9.46 31.79
C THR A 300 -5.37 -10.29 30.62
N MET A 301 -4.40 -9.75 29.87
CA MET A 301 -3.73 -10.50 28.80
C MET A 301 -2.96 -11.70 29.34
N ALA A 302 -2.20 -11.55 30.42
CA ALA A 302 -1.44 -12.66 31.00
C ALA A 302 -2.36 -13.78 31.53
N GLU A 303 -3.48 -13.43 32.14
CA GLU A 303 -4.49 -14.39 32.59
C GLU A 303 -5.17 -15.11 31.42
N ALA A 304 -5.51 -14.39 30.35
CA ALA A 304 -6.15 -14.97 29.17
C ALA A 304 -5.22 -15.83 28.30
N TRP A 305 -3.94 -15.45 28.18
CA TRP A 305 -2.95 -16.16 27.36
C TRP A 305 -2.15 -17.21 28.15
N GLY A 306 -2.13 -17.14 29.48
CA GLY A 306 -1.31 -18.01 30.33
C GLY A 306 0.17 -17.92 29.98
N SER A 307 0.86 -19.07 29.96
CA SER A 307 2.30 -19.14 29.65
C SER A 307 2.67 -18.57 28.28
N ARG A 308 1.74 -18.61 27.32
CA ARG A 308 1.94 -18.12 25.94
C ARG A 308 2.14 -16.61 25.87
N TYR A 309 1.84 -15.87 26.95
CA TYR A 309 2.05 -14.43 27.00
C TYR A 309 3.54 -14.06 27.04
N ASP A 310 4.35 -14.83 27.77
CA ASP A 310 5.80 -14.63 27.87
C ASP A 310 6.57 -15.39 26.77
N GLU A 311 5.90 -16.23 25.98
CA GLU A 311 6.49 -16.94 24.85
C GLU A 311 6.63 -16.05 23.62
N VAL A 312 7.60 -16.39 22.75
CA VAL A 312 7.74 -15.82 21.42
C VAL A 312 6.43 -16.00 20.64
N MET A 313 5.95 -14.93 19.99
CA MET A 313 4.71 -14.94 19.22
C MET A 313 4.87 -15.80 17.96
N ASN A 314 4.72 -17.11 18.13
CA ASN A 314 4.63 -18.05 17.03
C ASN A 314 3.24 -17.90 16.41
N SER A 315 3.16 -17.08 15.35
CA SER A 315 1.95 -17.02 14.55
C SER A 315 1.74 -18.40 13.90
N THR A 316 0.83 -19.21 14.44
CA THR A 316 0.31 -20.38 13.71
C THR A 316 -0.42 -19.82 12.50
N ARG A 317 0.29 -19.77 11.37
CA ARG A 317 -0.21 -19.19 10.14
C ARG A 317 -1.35 -20.07 9.63
N VAL A 318 -2.59 -19.71 9.97
CA VAL A 318 -3.77 -20.31 9.35
C VAL A 318 -3.70 -19.93 7.88
N ALA A 319 -3.43 -20.90 7.00
CA ALA A 319 -3.34 -20.59 5.58
C ALA A 319 -4.73 -20.14 5.12
N ILE A 320 -4.81 -19.19 4.19
CA ILE A 320 -6.12 -18.70 3.72
C ILE A 320 -6.98 -19.84 3.13
N LYS A 321 -6.33 -20.88 2.59
CA LYS A 321 -7.03 -22.10 2.15
C LYS A 321 -7.81 -22.76 3.30
N ASP A 322 -7.32 -22.68 4.54
CA ASP A 322 -7.90 -23.31 5.72
C ASP A 322 -8.98 -22.44 6.37
N ARG A 323 -9.19 -21.22 5.87
CA ARG A 323 -10.26 -20.30 6.30
C ARG A 323 -11.55 -20.58 5.53
N THR A 324 -12.69 -20.36 6.18
CA THR A 324 -14.00 -20.51 5.53
C THR A 324 -14.30 -19.33 4.61
N ILE A 325 -15.20 -19.51 3.63
CA ILE A 325 -15.62 -18.38 2.79
C ILE A 325 -16.35 -17.31 3.64
N ARG A 326 -17.07 -17.71 4.69
CA ARG A 326 -17.66 -16.82 5.70
C ARG A 326 -16.64 -15.87 6.32
N GLU A 327 -15.52 -16.39 6.81
CA GLU A 327 -14.46 -15.57 7.42
C GLU A 327 -13.89 -14.56 6.42
N VAL A 328 -13.66 -15.02 5.19
CA VAL A 328 -13.17 -14.18 4.09
C VAL A 328 -14.18 -13.09 3.73
N TYR A 329 -15.47 -13.43 3.66
CA TYR A 329 -16.55 -12.50 3.38
C TYR A 329 -16.66 -11.43 4.47
N ARG A 330 -16.67 -11.83 5.75
CA ARG A 330 -16.69 -10.90 6.90
C ARG A 330 -15.52 -9.93 6.86
N ALA A 331 -14.33 -10.42 6.50
CA ALA A 331 -13.17 -9.54 6.32
C ALA A 331 -13.36 -8.53 5.16
N ILE A 332 -14.09 -8.88 4.11
CA ILE A 332 -14.39 -7.97 2.98
C ILE A 332 -15.45 -6.94 3.38
N ILE A 333 -16.56 -7.35 3.97
CA ILE A 333 -17.68 -6.43 4.27
C ILE A 333 -17.31 -5.41 5.34
N ASN A 334 -16.51 -5.80 6.34
CA ASN A 334 -16.13 -4.92 7.46
C ASN A 334 -15.00 -3.95 7.10
N ASN A 335 -14.46 -3.99 5.89
CA ASN A 335 -13.33 -3.16 5.48
C ASN A 335 -13.64 -2.36 4.21
N SER A 336 -13.16 -1.12 4.13
CA SER A 336 -13.35 -0.27 2.95
C SER A 336 -12.45 -0.65 1.79
N THR A 337 -11.30 -1.30 2.04
CA THR A 337 -10.33 -1.64 0.99
C THR A 337 -9.90 -3.09 1.00
N ARG A 338 -9.53 -3.59 -0.20
CA ARG A 338 -8.88 -4.89 -0.42
C ARG A 338 -7.67 -5.11 0.47
N SER A 339 -6.83 -4.09 0.62
CA SER A 339 -5.61 -4.19 1.42
C SER A 339 -5.92 -4.40 2.89
N THR A 340 -6.92 -3.70 3.43
CA THR A 340 -7.32 -3.84 4.84
C THR A 340 -7.96 -5.20 5.09
N ALA A 341 -8.84 -5.67 4.19
CA ALA A 341 -9.43 -7.00 4.28
C ALA A 341 -8.35 -8.12 4.27
N ALA A 342 -7.37 -8.04 3.36
CA ALA A 342 -6.25 -8.98 3.32
C ALA A 342 -5.39 -8.94 4.60
N CYS A 343 -5.14 -7.74 5.14
CA CYS A 343 -4.39 -7.57 6.38
C CYS A 343 -5.14 -8.20 7.57
N ASN A 344 -6.47 -8.04 7.67
CA ASN A 344 -7.28 -8.64 8.75
C ASN A 344 -7.30 -10.17 8.71
N LEU A 345 -7.06 -10.77 7.54
CA LEU A 345 -6.88 -12.21 7.37
C LEU A 345 -5.44 -12.67 7.64
N GLY A 346 -4.51 -11.75 7.95
CA GLY A 346 -3.11 -12.05 8.24
C GLY A 346 -2.29 -12.41 7.00
N ILE A 347 -2.72 -11.98 5.81
CA ILE A 347 -2.08 -12.34 4.54
C ILE A 347 -1.73 -11.14 3.67
N HIS A 348 -0.84 -11.36 2.71
CA HIS A 348 -0.49 -10.35 1.73
C HIS A 348 -1.61 -10.17 0.69
N ILE A 349 -1.81 -8.94 0.19
CA ILE A 349 -2.86 -8.62 -0.78
C ILE A 349 -2.78 -9.50 -2.04
N SER A 350 -1.58 -9.78 -2.55
CA SER A 350 -1.41 -10.68 -3.71
C SER A 350 -1.83 -12.13 -3.40
N THR A 351 -1.64 -12.59 -2.16
CA THR A 351 -2.11 -13.92 -1.74
C THR A 351 -3.63 -13.95 -1.64
N PHE A 352 -4.23 -12.87 -1.15
CA PHE A 352 -5.67 -12.69 -1.06
C PHE A 352 -6.33 -12.67 -2.45
N ASP A 353 -5.83 -11.85 -3.36
CA ASP A 353 -6.33 -11.76 -4.73
C ASP A 353 -6.18 -13.09 -5.48
N ASN A 354 -5.03 -13.76 -5.32
CA ASN A 354 -4.81 -15.08 -5.91
C ASN A 354 -5.74 -16.16 -5.35
N TYR A 355 -6.08 -16.09 -4.05
CA TYR A 355 -7.03 -17.02 -3.43
C TYR A 355 -8.45 -16.80 -3.94
N LEU A 356 -8.88 -15.53 -3.96
CA LEU A 356 -10.19 -15.13 -4.47
C LEU A 356 -10.34 -15.53 -5.94
N ALA A 357 -9.36 -15.23 -6.80
CA ALA A 357 -9.37 -15.60 -8.22
C ALA A 357 -9.44 -17.11 -8.48
N LYS A 358 -8.94 -17.94 -7.54
CA LYS A 358 -9.01 -19.41 -7.62
C LYS A 358 -10.30 -19.99 -7.06
N THR A 359 -11.08 -19.19 -6.34
CA THR A 359 -12.37 -19.59 -5.78
C THR A 359 -13.47 -19.09 -6.70
N SER A 360 -14.43 -19.94 -7.06
CA SER A 360 -15.50 -19.57 -7.98
C SER A 360 -16.86 -19.98 -7.45
N PHE A 361 -17.89 -19.21 -7.79
CA PHE A 361 -19.28 -19.60 -7.59
C PHE A 361 -19.97 -19.78 -8.94
N VAL A 362 -21.12 -20.45 -8.94
CA VAL A 362 -21.91 -20.69 -10.15
C VAL A 362 -23.16 -19.83 -10.07
N ASP A 363 -23.43 -19.03 -11.11
CA ASP A 363 -24.65 -18.23 -11.17
C ASP A 363 -25.89 -19.09 -11.50
N SER A 364 -27.07 -18.48 -11.46
CA SER A 364 -28.33 -19.16 -11.80
C SER A 364 -28.38 -19.69 -13.24
N GLN A 365 -27.49 -19.24 -14.12
CA GLN A 365 -27.35 -19.67 -15.51
C GLN A 365 -26.31 -20.79 -15.67
N GLY A 366 -25.72 -21.27 -14.58
CA GLY A 366 -24.71 -22.33 -14.61
C GLY A 366 -23.30 -21.83 -14.99
N ARG A 367 -23.08 -20.51 -15.07
CA ARG A 367 -21.76 -19.94 -15.43
C ARG A 367 -20.91 -19.79 -14.18
N SER A 368 -19.65 -20.20 -14.27
CA SER A 368 -18.67 -20.05 -13.21
C SER A 368 -18.09 -18.64 -13.22
N HIS A 369 -18.13 -17.96 -12.08
CA HIS A 369 -17.55 -16.64 -11.87
C HIS A 369 -16.54 -16.71 -10.74
N ALA A 370 -15.38 -16.07 -10.92
CA ALA A 370 -14.40 -15.93 -9.84
C ALA A 370 -14.98 -15.06 -8.72
N LEU A 371 -14.71 -15.44 -7.48
CA LEU A 371 -14.92 -14.55 -6.34
C LEU A 371 -13.88 -13.45 -6.46
N THR A 372 -14.34 -12.21 -6.61
CA THR A 372 -13.49 -11.03 -6.51
C THR A 372 -13.93 -10.23 -5.31
N TYR A 373 -13.04 -9.36 -4.81
CA TYR A 373 -13.40 -8.46 -3.72
C TYR A 373 -14.65 -7.66 -4.04
N GLU A 374 -14.76 -7.10 -5.25
CA GLU A 374 -15.91 -6.27 -5.66
C GLU A 374 -17.20 -7.08 -5.73
N VAL A 375 -17.13 -8.33 -6.24
CA VAL A 375 -18.30 -9.22 -6.29
C VAL A 375 -18.80 -9.53 -4.88
N MET A 376 -17.90 -9.94 -3.98
CA MET A 376 -18.28 -10.25 -2.59
C MET A 376 -18.76 -8.99 -1.86
N LYS A 377 -18.09 -7.85 -2.05
CA LYS A 377 -18.50 -6.57 -1.44
C LYS A 377 -19.90 -6.15 -1.90
N GLY A 378 -20.25 -6.41 -3.16
CA GLY A 378 -21.56 -6.11 -3.74
C GLY A 378 -22.73 -6.96 -3.23
N TRP A 379 -22.49 -8.01 -2.45
CA TRP A 379 -23.58 -8.81 -1.86
C TRP A 379 -24.24 -8.13 -0.66
N CYS A 380 -23.63 -7.08 -0.11
CA CYS A 380 -24.13 -6.20 0.95
C CYS A 380 -24.40 -6.86 2.33
N THR A 381 -24.91 -8.09 2.40
CA THR A 381 -25.23 -8.79 3.65
C THR A 381 -24.79 -10.26 3.65
N GLU A 382 -24.53 -10.77 4.86
CA GLU A 382 -24.17 -12.19 5.07
C GLU A 382 -25.26 -13.15 4.59
N ALA A 383 -26.54 -12.80 4.72
CA ALA A 383 -27.66 -13.61 4.23
C ALA A 383 -27.64 -13.79 2.70
N VAL A 384 -27.28 -12.75 1.93
CA VAL A 384 -27.15 -12.84 0.47
C VAL A 384 -25.95 -13.73 0.11
N ALA A 385 -24.84 -13.61 0.84
CA ALA A 385 -23.67 -14.47 0.63
C ALA A 385 -24.00 -15.95 0.90
N GLU A 386 -24.71 -16.23 2.01
CA GLU A 386 -25.20 -17.57 2.36
C GLU A 386 -26.14 -18.12 1.28
N GLN A 387 -27.05 -17.32 0.74
CA GLN A 387 -27.96 -17.74 -0.32
C GLN A 387 -27.23 -18.07 -1.62
N ILE A 388 -26.21 -17.29 -2.00
CA ILE A 388 -25.44 -17.48 -3.23
C ILE A 388 -24.49 -18.68 -3.13
N LEU A 389 -23.82 -18.84 -1.97
CA LEU A 389 -22.78 -19.84 -1.78
C LEU A 389 -23.28 -21.15 -1.17
N GLY A 390 -24.46 -21.12 -0.54
CA GLY A 390 -25.10 -22.27 0.12
C GLY A 390 -24.16 -22.94 1.13
N ASP A 391 -24.18 -24.28 1.13
CA ASP A 391 -23.36 -25.13 2.00
C ASP A 391 -21.84 -24.89 1.89
N GLY A 392 -21.39 -24.20 0.81
CA GLY A 392 -19.99 -23.82 0.62
C GLY A 392 -19.55 -22.60 1.43
N TYR A 393 -20.49 -21.83 1.99
CA TYR A 393 -20.19 -20.62 2.75
C TYR A 393 -19.39 -20.92 4.04
N ASP A 394 -19.75 -22.00 4.72
CA ASP A 394 -19.13 -22.45 5.98
C ASP A 394 -17.94 -23.38 5.80
N LYS A 395 -17.63 -23.74 4.55
CA LYS A 395 -16.53 -24.65 4.25
C LYS A 395 -15.28 -23.88 3.82
N ALA A 396 -14.13 -24.43 4.16
CA ALA A 396 -12.87 -24.01 3.57
C ALA A 396 -12.81 -24.52 2.11
N PRO A 397 -12.53 -23.69 1.10
CA PRO A 397 -12.79 -24.05 -0.31
C PRO A 397 -11.90 -25.16 -0.88
N HIS A 398 -10.86 -25.58 -0.17
CA HIS A 398 -10.09 -26.76 -0.56
C HIS A 398 -10.80 -28.09 -0.24
N LEU A 399 -11.89 -28.05 0.54
CA LEU A 399 -12.66 -29.24 0.93
C LEU A 399 -13.79 -29.59 -0.05
N ASP A 400 -14.20 -28.70 -0.96
CA ASP A 400 -15.18 -29.03 -2.01
C ASP A 400 -15.08 -28.03 -3.18
N LYS A 401 -14.99 -28.54 -4.41
CA LYS A 401 -15.37 -27.75 -5.60
C LYS A 401 -16.84 -27.42 -5.45
N VAL A 402 -17.17 -26.20 -5.01
CA VAL A 402 -18.56 -25.74 -4.84
C VAL A 402 -19.32 -25.90 -6.17
N LYS A 403 -20.08 -26.97 -6.29
CA LYS A 403 -21.01 -27.24 -7.39
C LYS A 403 -22.38 -27.47 -6.78
N LYS A 404 -23.25 -26.46 -6.79
CA LYS A 404 -24.67 -26.67 -6.54
C LYS A 404 -25.53 -25.78 -7.44
N ARG A 405 -26.58 -26.38 -7.97
CA ARG A 405 -27.66 -25.77 -8.77
C ARG A 405 -28.51 -24.89 -7.85
N ILE A 406 -28.74 -23.65 -8.23
CA ILE A 406 -29.80 -22.82 -7.64
C ILE A 406 -31.14 -23.39 -8.13
N SER A 407 -31.97 -23.89 -7.22
CA SER A 407 -33.36 -24.21 -7.50
C SER A 407 -34.13 -22.91 -7.69
N SER A 408 -34.53 -22.65 -8.92
CA SER A 408 -35.40 -21.54 -9.30
C SER A 408 -36.76 -21.70 -8.62
N HIS A 409 -37.05 -20.97 -7.54
CA HIS A 409 -38.40 -20.53 -7.18
C HIS A 409 -38.29 -19.21 -6.41
N GLY A 410 -38.77 -18.14 -7.05
CA GLY A 410 -38.98 -16.82 -6.45
C GLY A 410 -37.78 -15.87 -6.52
N LEU A 411 -37.53 -15.24 -7.68
CA LEU A 411 -36.89 -13.92 -7.71
C LEU A 411 -37.13 -13.18 -9.03
N TRP A 412 -37.48 -11.92 -8.88
CA TRP A 412 -37.89 -10.94 -9.87
C TRP A 412 -36.85 -10.70 -10.97
N ARG A 413 -37.36 -10.36 -12.17
CA ARG A 413 -36.57 -9.92 -13.33
C ARG A 413 -35.62 -8.77 -12.96
N MET A 414 -34.31 -9.03 -12.97
CA MET A 414 -33.31 -7.99 -13.19
C MET A 414 -32.83 -8.05 -14.64
N SER A 415 -33.31 -7.13 -15.47
CA SER A 415 -32.79 -6.87 -16.80
C SER A 415 -31.68 -5.81 -16.74
N LYS A 416 -30.42 -6.26 -16.90
CA LYS A 416 -29.19 -5.55 -17.33
C LYS A 416 -28.79 -4.21 -16.64
N PRO A 417 -27.47 -3.93 -16.52
CA PRO A 417 -26.97 -2.88 -15.63
C PRO A 417 -27.01 -1.52 -16.31
N SER A 418 -27.80 -0.60 -15.77
CA SER A 418 -27.64 0.83 -15.98
C SER A 418 -27.80 1.52 -14.63
N ILE A 419 -26.70 2.09 -14.13
CA ILE A 419 -26.66 3.26 -13.24
C ILE A 419 -27.46 3.11 -11.93
N MET A 420 -26.78 2.66 -10.87
CA MET A 420 -27.27 2.82 -9.50
C MET A 420 -27.13 4.29 -9.07
N GLN A 421 -28.25 4.95 -8.82
CA GLN A 421 -28.32 6.23 -8.12
C GLN A 421 -27.79 6.06 -6.69
N THR A 422 -26.84 6.91 -6.30
CA THR A 422 -26.34 6.97 -4.92
C THR A 422 -27.17 8.01 -4.16
N ALA A 423 -28.00 7.56 -3.23
CA ALA A 423 -28.55 8.44 -2.20
C ALA A 423 -27.55 8.43 -1.03
N VAL A 424 -26.82 9.52 -0.84
CA VAL A 424 -26.04 9.78 0.37
C VAL A 424 -26.98 10.40 1.38
N GLN A 425 -27.24 9.68 2.48
CA GLN A 425 -27.86 10.26 3.67
C GLN A 425 -26.73 10.63 4.64
N ASP A 426 -26.52 11.93 4.83
CA ASP A 426 -26.01 12.49 6.09
C ASP A 426 -26.95 13.63 6.48
N ILE A 427 -27.38 13.59 7.75
CA ILE A 427 -28.39 14.43 8.34
C ILE A 427 -27.67 15.43 9.25
N ASP A 428 -27.76 16.72 8.92
CA ASP A 428 -27.72 17.82 9.87
C ASP A 428 -28.67 18.91 9.33
N ALA A 429 -29.94 18.83 9.73
CA ALA A 429 -30.88 19.94 9.67
C ALA A 429 -31.95 19.73 10.75
N GLU A 430 -32.06 20.70 11.67
CA GLU A 430 -33.09 20.74 12.70
C GLU A 430 -34.52 20.79 12.08
N PRO A 431 -35.54 20.21 12.76
CA PRO A 431 -36.91 20.15 12.23
C PRO A 431 -37.53 21.56 12.07
N PRO A 432 -38.45 21.76 11.09
CA PRO A 432 -39.26 20.76 10.38
C PRO A 432 -39.04 20.71 8.85
N CYS A 433 -37.82 20.92 8.34
CA CYS A 433 -37.57 20.82 6.89
C CYS A 433 -36.48 19.79 6.56
N LYS A 434 -36.76 18.90 5.59
CA LYS A 434 -35.77 18.00 4.98
C LYS A 434 -35.36 18.52 3.60
N ARG A 435 -34.05 18.66 3.37
CA ARG A 435 -33.48 19.08 2.09
C ARG A 435 -32.77 17.90 1.44
N ILE A 436 -33.17 17.56 0.21
CA ILE A 436 -32.61 16.45 -0.56
C ILE A 436 -31.82 17.03 -1.73
N TYR A 437 -30.58 16.59 -1.87
CA TYR A 437 -29.71 16.87 -3.00
C TYR A 437 -29.83 15.72 -4.00
N TYR A 438 -29.96 16.04 -5.29
CA TYR A 438 -29.92 15.03 -6.34
C TYR A 438 -29.07 15.50 -7.51
N ALA A 439 -28.40 14.54 -8.15
CA ALA A 439 -27.67 14.73 -9.38
C ALA A 439 -28.35 13.95 -10.51
N SER A 440 -28.54 14.61 -11.65
CA SER A 440 -29.06 14.03 -12.88
C SER A 440 -27.99 14.09 -13.96
N PHE A 441 -27.84 12.99 -14.70
CA PHE A 441 -26.90 12.89 -15.81
C PHE A 441 -27.64 12.52 -17.08
N THR A 442 -27.39 13.28 -18.14
CA THR A 442 -27.71 12.87 -19.51
C THR A 442 -26.41 12.59 -20.26
N LYS A 443 -26.48 12.09 -21.49
CA LYS A 443 -25.29 11.76 -22.30
C LYS A 443 -24.32 12.92 -22.51
N THR A 444 -24.77 14.16 -22.35
CA THR A 444 -23.97 15.35 -22.67
C THR A 444 -23.81 16.34 -21.52
N GLU A 445 -24.59 16.24 -20.44
CA GLU A 445 -24.53 17.20 -19.33
C GLU A 445 -24.86 16.57 -17.97
N ALA A 446 -24.30 17.16 -16.90
CA ALA A 446 -24.57 16.84 -15.51
C ALA A 446 -25.19 18.05 -14.80
N TYR A 447 -26.29 17.82 -14.07
CA TYR A 447 -26.96 18.86 -13.27
C TYR A 447 -27.09 18.42 -11.82
N ILE A 448 -26.86 19.35 -10.88
CA ILE A 448 -27.07 19.14 -9.44
C ILE A 448 -28.18 20.08 -8.99
N GLY A 449 -29.24 19.54 -8.40
CA GLY A 449 -30.38 20.27 -7.88
C GLY A 449 -30.65 19.96 -6.41
N THR A 450 -31.34 20.89 -5.74
CA THR A 450 -31.84 20.71 -4.38
C THR A 450 -33.35 20.88 -4.33
N LYS A 451 -34.04 19.96 -3.65
CA LYS A 451 -35.44 20.15 -3.26
C LYS A 451 -35.56 20.16 -1.74
N GLN A 452 -36.26 21.14 -1.22
CA GLN A 452 -36.58 21.25 0.20
C GLN A 452 -38.07 20.99 0.40
N TYR A 453 -38.39 20.09 1.32
CA TYR A 453 -39.75 19.82 1.77
C TYR A 453 -39.87 20.34 3.21
N CYS A 454 -40.84 21.21 3.44
CA CYS A 454 -41.21 21.68 4.77
C CYS A 454 -42.62 21.19 5.05
N PHE A 455 -42.81 20.52 6.19
CA PHE A 455 -44.11 20.08 6.66
C PHE A 455 -44.62 21.11 7.67
N SER A 456 -45.84 21.62 7.47
CA SER A 456 -46.53 22.44 8.46
C SER A 456 -47.39 21.53 9.33
N GLU A 457 -47.13 21.57 10.64
CA GLU A 457 -47.93 21.05 11.77
C GLU A 457 -47.50 19.70 12.37
N GLU A 458 -47.31 19.71 13.70
CA GLU A 458 -47.04 18.56 14.57
C GLU A 458 -48.33 17.73 14.79
N PRO A 459 -48.25 16.40 14.99
CA PRO A 459 -49.43 15.55 14.99
C PRO A 459 -50.06 15.45 16.39
N SER A 460 -51.26 16.01 16.55
CA SER A 460 -52.21 15.55 17.57
C SER A 460 -53.37 14.85 16.87
N GLU A 461 -53.52 13.55 17.14
CA GLU A 461 -54.66 12.68 16.80
C GLU A 461 -55.00 12.55 15.31
N ILE A 462 -54.53 11.46 14.69
CA ILE A 462 -54.99 11.01 13.37
C ILE A 462 -56.33 10.30 13.57
N ASP A 463 -57.39 10.79 12.93
CA ASP A 463 -58.72 10.18 12.98
C ASP A 463 -58.79 8.85 12.19
N GLU A 464 -59.76 8.01 12.55
CA GLU A 464 -59.98 6.68 11.95
C GLU A 464 -60.31 6.74 10.44
N GLU A 465 -60.74 7.90 9.93
CA GLU A 465 -61.04 8.08 8.51
C GLU A 465 -59.75 8.16 7.68
N THR A 466 -58.70 8.78 8.22
CA THR A 466 -57.36 8.85 7.61
C THR A 466 -56.63 7.50 7.66
N LEU A 467 -56.87 6.68 8.70
CA LEU A 467 -56.39 5.29 8.79
C LEU A 467 -57.09 4.38 7.76
N SER A 468 -58.38 4.61 7.49
CA SER A 468 -59.15 3.83 6.50
C SER A 468 -58.73 4.09 5.04
N LEU A 469 -58.17 5.26 4.75
CA LEU A 469 -57.61 5.61 3.43
C LEU A 469 -56.21 5.04 3.21
N LEU A 470 -55.40 4.87 4.27
CA LEU A 470 -54.08 4.25 4.19
C LEU A 470 -54.11 2.71 4.15
N GLN A 471 -55.18 2.08 4.62
CA GLN A 471 -55.38 0.63 4.46
C GLN A 471 -55.98 0.22 3.11
N ARG A 472 -56.47 1.17 2.30
CA ARG A 472 -57.02 0.90 0.95
C ARG A 472 -56.01 0.96 -0.21
N ILE A 473 -54.73 1.19 0.07
CA ILE A 473 -53.64 1.10 -0.92
C ILE A 473 -52.88 -0.24 -0.80
N ASN A 474 -53.27 -1.12 0.12
CA ASN A 474 -52.60 -2.38 0.38
C ASN A 474 -53.62 -3.53 0.52
N THR A 475 -54.41 -3.78 -0.52
CA THR A 475 -55.10 -5.06 -0.81
C THR A 475 -55.94 -4.86 -2.07
N ASP A 476 -55.43 -5.32 -3.21
CA ASP A 476 -56.21 -5.66 -4.40
C ASP A 476 -55.46 -6.83 -5.07
N GLU A 477 -55.68 -8.05 -4.58
CA GLU A 477 -55.78 -9.27 -5.39
C GLU A 477 -56.69 -10.27 -4.63
N ASP A 478 -57.65 -10.81 -5.37
CA ASP A 478 -58.56 -11.94 -5.10
C ASP A 478 -59.95 -11.67 -4.52
N ASP A 479 -60.94 -11.76 -5.41
CA ASP A 479 -62.29 -12.36 -5.29
C ASP A 479 -62.88 -12.32 -6.73
N LEU A 480 -63.48 -13.33 -7.37
CA LEU A 480 -64.46 -14.38 -7.03
C LEU A 480 -64.29 -15.53 -8.09
N GLU A 481 -64.79 -16.76 -8.02
CA GLU A 481 -66.09 -17.25 -7.56
C GLU A 481 -66.11 -18.81 -7.62
N TYR A 482 -66.83 -19.47 -6.71
CA TYR A 482 -67.11 -20.92 -6.73
C TYR A 482 -68.57 -21.14 -7.17
N GLY A 483 -68.80 -22.09 -8.09
CA GLY A 483 -70.12 -22.56 -8.49
C GLY A 483 -70.17 -24.09 -8.63
N ASP A 484 -71.00 -24.71 -7.78
CA ASP A 484 -71.66 -26.03 -7.68
C ASP A 484 -71.23 -27.31 -8.49
N PRO A 485 -71.50 -28.53 -7.93
CA PRO A 485 -71.05 -29.83 -8.44
C PRO A 485 -72.10 -30.60 -9.28
N GLY A 486 -71.64 -31.46 -10.18
CA GLY A 486 -72.49 -32.38 -10.95
C GLY A 486 -71.74 -33.63 -11.44
N THR A 487 -72.24 -34.79 -11.02
CA THR A 487 -71.89 -36.18 -11.36
C THR A 487 -71.88 -36.53 -12.86
N TYR A 488 -70.97 -37.42 -13.32
CA TYR A 488 -71.25 -38.76 -13.90
C TYR A 488 -69.98 -39.46 -14.47
N GLN A 489 -69.70 -40.66 -13.92
CA GLN A 489 -69.27 -41.94 -14.52
C GLN A 489 -68.33 -42.11 -15.75
N ILE A 490 -67.29 -42.95 -15.51
CA ILE A 490 -66.78 -44.13 -16.26
C ILE A 490 -66.25 -43.93 -17.71
N GLN A 491 -64.96 -44.22 -17.93
CA GLN A 491 -64.42 -45.32 -18.79
C GLN A 491 -62.90 -45.16 -19.08
N SER A 492 -62.11 -46.21 -18.75
CA SER A 492 -60.89 -46.62 -19.48
C SER A 492 -61.27 -47.18 -20.87
N PRO A 493 -60.37 -47.54 -21.84
CA PRO A 493 -58.91 -47.81 -21.74
C PRO A 493 -58.07 -47.33 -22.97
N ASN A 494 -56.74 -47.57 -22.92
CA ASN A 494 -55.90 -48.19 -23.98
C ASN A 494 -54.48 -47.59 -24.12
N THR A 495 -53.50 -48.49 -24.02
CA THR A 495 -52.13 -48.46 -24.59
C THR A 495 -52.21 -48.67 -26.13
N PRO A 496 -51.13 -48.88 -26.95
CA PRO A 496 -49.66 -48.88 -26.73
C PRO A 496 -48.83 -48.20 -27.88
N ASN A 497 -47.52 -48.50 -27.91
CA ASN A 497 -46.57 -48.59 -29.05
C ASN A 497 -45.59 -47.42 -29.32
N GLN A 498 -44.28 -47.64 -29.09
CA GLN A 498 -43.22 -48.13 -30.01
C GLN A 498 -42.44 -46.94 -30.65
N GLY A 499 -41.14 -46.94 -30.89
CA GLY A 499 -40.04 -47.90 -30.70
C GLY A 499 -38.70 -47.15 -30.57
N SER A 500 -37.61 -47.78 -30.11
CA SER A 500 -36.53 -48.38 -30.95
C SER A 500 -35.76 -47.32 -31.78
N GLN A 501 -34.43 -47.22 -31.88
CA GLN A 501 -33.24 -48.06 -31.65
C GLN A 501 -32.02 -47.08 -31.82
N TYR A 502 -30.81 -47.31 -31.30
CA TYR A 502 -29.76 -48.05 -32.01
C TYR A 502 -28.54 -48.38 -31.11
N ASN A 503 -28.10 -49.64 -31.25
CA ASN A 503 -26.82 -50.26 -30.85
C ASN A 503 -25.61 -49.56 -31.52
N ARG A 504 -24.39 -49.47 -30.96
CA ARG A 504 -23.43 -50.45 -30.39
C ARG A 504 -22.67 -51.30 -31.43
N GLN A 505 -21.35 -51.39 -31.20
CA GLN A 505 -20.33 -52.38 -31.65
C GLN A 505 -19.46 -51.96 -32.86
N ARG A 506 -18.16 -51.69 -32.65
CA ARG A 506 -16.95 -52.56 -32.46
C ARG A 506 -16.31 -52.95 -33.79
N PHE A 507 -14.97 -52.83 -33.91
CA PHE A 507 -14.05 -53.94 -34.23
C PHE A 507 -12.58 -53.56 -33.96
N PHE A 508 -11.76 -54.60 -33.76
CA PHE A 508 -10.35 -54.69 -33.31
C PHE A 508 -9.29 -54.51 -34.40
N SER A 509 -8.03 -54.19 -34.02
CA SER A 509 -6.74 -54.88 -34.34
C SER A 509 -5.55 -53.93 -34.04
N GLU A 510 -4.66 -54.26 -33.09
CA GLU A 510 -3.35 -54.93 -33.22
C GLU A 510 -2.25 -54.15 -34.00
N GLY A 511 -1.14 -53.85 -33.32
CA GLY A 511 0.10 -53.35 -33.91
C GLY A 511 1.04 -52.69 -32.87
N ARG A 512 2.04 -53.44 -32.38
CA ARG A 512 3.21 -52.95 -31.64
C ARG A 512 4.27 -52.48 -32.64
N ASP A 513 4.91 -51.33 -32.40
CA ASP A 513 6.38 -51.17 -32.37
C ASP A 513 6.84 -49.69 -32.32
N HIS A 514 7.87 -49.45 -31.49
CA HIS A 514 8.89 -48.40 -31.58
C HIS A 514 8.49 -46.91 -31.67
N HIS A 515 7.82 -46.36 -30.64
CA HIS A 515 7.62 -44.90 -30.56
C HIS A 515 7.99 -44.20 -29.23
N GLU A 516 8.44 -44.93 -28.19
CA GLU A 516 8.55 -44.33 -26.84
C GLU A 516 9.84 -43.52 -26.58
N ASP A 517 10.91 -43.68 -27.35
CA ASP A 517 12.17 -42.95 -27.07
C ASP A 517 12.23 -41.53 -27.67
N HIS A 518 11.39 -41.21 -28.66
CA HIS A 518 11.41 -39.89 -29.31
C HIS A 518 10.60 -38.83 -28.55
N GLU A 519 9.51 -39.21 -27.88
CA GLU A 519 8.67 -38.26 -27.11
C GLU A 519 9.35 -37.79 -25.82
N LEU A 520 10.14 -38.64 -25.16
CA LEU A 520 10.84 -38.26 -23.93
C LEU A 520 11.95 -37.23 -24.21
N HIS A 521 12.63 -37.34 -25.35
CA HIS A 521 13.69 -36.42 -25.75
C HIS A 521 13.14 -35.03 -26.15
N GLU A 522 11.97 -34.97 -26.80
CA GLU A 522 11.30 -33.69 -27.09
C GLU A 522 10.76 -33.02 -25.81
N PHE A 523 10.24 -33.79 -24.86
CA PHE A 523 9.69 -33.26 -23.60
C PHE A 523 10.76 -32.56 -22.73
N ILE A 524 12.00 -33.09 -22.71
CA ILE A 524 13.11 -32.48 -21.98
C ILE A 524 13.66 -31.24 -22.70
N THR A 525 13.66 -31.25 -24.03
CA THR A 525 14.27 -30.18 -24.84
C THR A 525 13.42 -28.90 -24.87
N TYR A 526 12.09 -29.03 -24.82
CA TYR A 526 11.15 -27.89 -24.93
C TYR A 526 10.52 -27.43 -23.61
N SER A 527 10.73 -28.14 -22.50
CA SER A 527 10.23 -27.72 -21.20
C SER A 527 11.16 -26.68 -20.56
N CYS A 528 10.79 -25.40 -20.65
CA CYS A 528 11.42 -24.30 -19.89
C CYS A 528 11.49 -24.58 -18.37
N TYR A 529 10.57 -25.42 -17.89
CA TYR A 529 10.49 -25.86 -16.51
C TYR A 529 11.59 -26.89 -16.17
N ALA A 530 11.84 -27.86 -17.04
CA ALA A 530 12.92 -28.84 -16.87
C ALA A 530 14.31 -28.16 -16.91
N ARG A 531 14.52 -27.20 -17.82
CA ARG A 531 15.75 -26.39 -17.87
C ARG A 531 15.98 -25.57 -16.60
N SER A 532 14.92 -25.03 -16.00
CA SER A 532 15.03 -24.28 -14.74
C SER A 532 15.40 -25.17 -13.56
N ILE A 533 14.86 -26.39 -13.49
CA ILE A 533 15.18 -27.36 -12.44
C ILE A 533 16.63 -27.85 -12.57
N LEU A 534 17.05 -28.22 -13.78
CA LEU A 534 18.43 -28.66 -14.07
C LEU A 534 19.44 -27.56 -13.77
N SER A 535 19.17 -26.31 -14.17
CA SER A 535 20.04 -25.17 -13.83
C SER A 535 20.18 -25.00 -12.32
N CYS A 536 19.07 -25.12 -11.58
CA CYS A 536 19.05 -24.97 -10.12
C CYS A 536 19.79 -26.10 -9.39
N HIS A 537 19.85 -27.31 -9.97
CA HIS A 537 20.62 -28.43 -9.43
C HIS A 537 22.11 -28.38 -9.79
N ILE A 538 22.47 -27.90 -10.98
CA ILE A 538 23.88 -27.69 -11.37
C ILE A 538 24.54 -26.66 -10.44
N PHE A 539 23.84 -25.58 -10.07
CA PHE A 539 24.37 -24.60 -9.10
C PHE A 539 24.59 -25.16 -7.69
N LYS A 540 23.89 -26.24 -7.31
CA LYS A 540 24.11 -26.93 -6.02
C LYS A 540 25.32 -27.88 -6.05
N LEU A 541 25.77 -28.30 -7.23
CA LEU A 541 26.88 -29.24 -7.40
C LEU A 541 28.23 -28.55 -7.64
N LEU A 542 28.23 -27.24 -7.92
CA LEU A 542 29.47 -26.49 -8.07
C LEU A 542 30.10 -26.20 -6.69
N PRO A 543 31.41 -26.43 -6.52
CA PRO A 543 32.12 -26.07 -5.30
C PRO A 543 31.92 -24.59 -4.96
N SER A 544 31.67 -24.28 -3.69
CA SER A 544 31.35 -22.95 -3.15
C SER A 544 32.38 -21.85 -3.49
N ASN A 545 33.56 -22.24 -3.96
CA ASN A 545 34.68 -21.37 -4.29
C ASN A 545 34.56 -20.74 -5.70
N LEU A 546 33.69 -21.27 -6.56
CA LEU A 546 33.46 -20.77 -7.93
C LEU A 546 32.33 -19.74 -8.05
N VAL A 547 31.46 -19.62 -7.03
CA VAL A 547 30.26 -18.76 -7.07
C VAL A 547 30.55 -17.31 -6.59
N ARG A 548 31.81 -16.98 -6.27
CA ARG A 548 32.19 -15.70 -5.65
C ARG A 548 33.00 -14.73 -6.50
N SER A 549 32.99 -14.85 -7.82
CA SER A 549 33.51 -13.79 -8.70
C SER A 549 32.37 -13.09 -9.45
N LYS A 550 32.32 -11.77 -9.33
CA LYS A 550 31.25 -10.85 -9.77
C LYS A 550 31.23 -10.61 -11.29
N ASN A 551 31.68 -11.57 -12.10
CA ASN A 551 31.64 -11.49 -13.56
C ASN A 551 30.71 -12.57 -14.11
N GLN A 552 29.74 -12.15 -14.91
CA GLN A 552 28.68 -12.97 -15.52
C GLN A 552 29.25 -14.25 -16.15
N PHE A 553 28.86 -15.41 -15.63
CA PHE A 553 28.90 -16.66 -16.40
C PHE A 553 27.70 -16.69 -17.33
N VAL A 554 27.92 -16.34 -18.60
CA VAL A 554 27.00 -16.74 -19.68
C VAL A 554 27.40 -18.16 -20.08
N LEU A 555 26.84 -19.16 -19.42
CA LEU A 555 26.96 -20.55 -19.88
C LEU A 555 26.16 -20.67 -21.18
N ASN A 556 26.87 -20.96 -22.26
CA ASN A 556 26.31 -21.14 -23.59
C ASN A 556 25.35 -22.35 -23.56
N SER A 557 24.13 -22.18 -24.08
CA SER A 557 23.05 -23.18 -24.05
C SER A 557 23.35 -24.46 -24.85
N LYS A 558 24.50 -24.54 -25.52
CA LYS A 558 25.02 -25.77 -26.15
C LYS A 558 25.78 -26.69 -25.20
N VAL A 559 26.21 -26.20 -24.03
CA VAL A 559 26.99 -26.97 -23.04
C VAL A 559 26.11 -27.59 -21.95
N ILE A 560 24.93 -27.00 -21.69
CA ILE A 560 23.85 -27.59 -20.88
C ILE A 560 22.98 -28.42 -21.82
#